data_AF-A0A9X4IQ54-F1
#
_entry.id   AF-A0A9X4IQ54-F1
#
_cell.length_a   1.000
_cell.length_b   1.000
_cell.length_c   1.000
_cell.angle_alpha   90.00
_cell.angle_beta   90.00
_cell.angle_gamma   90.00
#
_symmetry.space_group_name_H-M   'P 1'
#
loop_
_entity.id
_entity.type
_entity.pdbx_description
1 polymer ?
#
loop_
_entity_poly.entity_id
_entity_poly.type
_entity_poly.pdbx_seq_one_letter_code
_entity_poly.pdbx_strand_id
1 'polypeptide(L)'
;MDGKERKGKVTVINDSEITFIFTGETLEYKIKRAKVNKIIFASGRTQLISEKATKQNTQSTSNLVIRKGKMAVLPFKVITNMASVDKEAIGRQIQTDCTNTIKKESPMIEVIDPRIVNATLAKNNISVNQFETMLPNELAITLGVEHVVFGSYDVENTGTRTSGSTVTTYKSKKDRSKRKGTAISSGSSSTSDTYDSKITMDIYNDKGSNIYSVSRKPFMAGLDKYHSTIKYLIKRAPFGSKHK
;
A
#
# COMPACT_ATOMS: atom_id res chain seq x y z
N MET A 1 31.05 16.89 10.67
CA MET A 1 30.65 17.93 11.65
C MET A 1 31.88 18.23 12.48
N ASP A 2 32.38 19.46 12.44
CA ASP A 2 33.54 19.89 13.23
C ASP A 2 33.09 20.12 14.68
N GLY A 3 33.41 19.20 15.59
CA GLY A 3 33.05 19.22 17.02
C GLY A 3 33.78 20.31 17.84
N LYS A 4 33.88 21.54 17.31
CA LYS A 4 34.58 22.65 17.94
C LYS A 4 33.69 23.34 18.96
N GLU A 5 34.13 23.34 20.22
CA GLU A 5 33.50 24.10 21.30
C GLU A 5 34.04 25.54 21.33
N ARG A 6 33.15 26.51 21.54
CA ARG A 6 33.52 27.93 21.69
C ARG A 6 32.97 28.44 23.01
N LYS A 7 33.83 29.03 23.83
CA LYS A 7 33.47 29.58 25.15
C LYS A 7 33.45 31.11 25.09
N GLY A 8 32.34 31.70 25.52
CA GLY A 8 32.15 33.13 25.46
C GLY A 8 30.81 33.59 26.03
N LYS A 9 30.63 34.91 26.16
CA LYS A 9 29.39 35.55 26.56
C LYS A 9 28.50 35.76 25.34
N VAL A 10 27.37 35.05 25.28
CA VAL A 10 26.35 35.27 24.24
C VAL A 10 25.65 36.59 24.54
N THR A 11 25.61 37.50 23.56
CA THR A 11 25.00 38.82 23.70
C THR A 11 23.61 38.87 23.07
N VAL A 12 23.44 38.27 21.88
CA VAL A 12 22.16 38.30 21.13
C VAL A 12 21.92 36.96 20.44
N ILE A 13 20.68 36.46 20.48
CA ILE A 13 20.23 35.28 19.71
C ILE A 13 19.09 35.73 18.80
N ASN A 14 19.35 35.81 17.50
CA ASN A 14 18.36 36.11 16.46
C ASN A 14 17.97 34.83 15.70
N ASP A 15 16.94 34.92 14.85
CA ASP A 15 16.45 33.77 14.07
C ASP A 15 17.49 33.17 13.12
N SER A 16 18.36 34.00 12.55
CA SER A 16 19.39 33.57 11.60
C SER A 16 20.79 33.45 12.22
N GLU A 17 21.09 34.20 13.28
CA GLU A 17 22.45 34.44 13.77
C GLU A 17 22.52 34.55 15.30
N ILE A 18 23.63 34.08 15.86
CA ILE A 18 23.96 34.22 17.28
C ILE A 18 25.20 35.12 17.38
N THR A 19 25.13 36.14 18.21
CA THR A 19 26.25 37.03 18.52
C THR A 19 26.81 36.68 19.89
N PHE A 20 28.14 36.54 19.98
CA PHE A 20 28.83 36.21 21.22
C PHE A 20 30.22 36.86 21.27
N ILE A 21 30.74 37.07 22.47
CA ILE A 21 32.06 37.61 22.75
C ILE A 21 32.91 36.49 23.36
N PHE A 22 34.10 36.20 22.82
CA PHE A 22 34.98 35.17 23.39
C PHE A 22 35.48 35.58 24.78
N THR A 23 35.75 34.57 25.63
CA THR A 23 36.31 34.83 26.95
C THR A 23 37.68 35.49 26.83
N GLY A 24 37.83 36.72 27.32
CA GLY A 24 39.09 37.49 27.27
C GLY A 24 39.19 38.48 26.11
N GLU A 25 38.18 38.58 25.26
CA GLU A 25 38.12 39.54 24.14
C GLU A 25 36.98 40.54 24.32
N THR A 26 37.05 41.68 23.63
CA THR A 26 35.99 42.71 23.60
C THR A 26 35.23 42.74 22.27
N LEU A 27 35.65 41.93 21.29
CA LEU A 27 35.08 41.90 19.94
C LEU A 27 33.83 41.00 19.88
N GLU A 28 32.82 41.47 19.15
CA GLU A 28 31.59 40.72 18.90
C GLU A 28 31.71 39.81 17.69
N TYR A 29 31.41 38.53 17.86
CA TYR A 29 31.44 37.51 16.82
C TYR A 29 30.04 37.04 16.47
N LYS A 30 29.73 36.99 15.17
CA LYS A 30 28.47 36.48 14.64
C LYS A 30 28.65 35.08 14.06
N ILE A 31 27.85 34.12 14.52
CA ILE A 31 27.79 32.77 13.98
C ILE A 31 26.38 32.47 13.47
N LYS A 32 26.27 31.88 12.27
CA LYS A 32 24.99 31.43 11.73
C LYS A 32 24.38 30.39 12.65
N ARG A 33 23.12 30.57 13.04
CA ARG A 33 22.37 29.68 13.94
C ARG A 33 22.37 28.23 13.44
N ALA A 34 22.28 28.03 12.13
CA ALA A 34 22.34 26.72 11.47
C ALA A 34 23.65 25.95 11.66
N LYS A 35 24.75 26.60 12.08
CA LYS A 35 26.04 25.96 12.35
C LYS A 35 26.26 25.64 13.82
N VAL A 36 25.29 25.95 14.69
CA VAL A 36 25.38 25.75 16.14
C VAL A 36 24.44 24.62 16.54
N ASN A 37 25.00 23.55 17.10
CA ASN A 37 24.19 22.41 17.56
C ASN A 37 23.54 22.66 18.92
N LYS A 38 24.32 23.15 19.90
CA LYS A 38 23.91 23.29 21.29
C LYS A 38 24.60 24.50 21.92
N ILE A 39 23.89 25.22 22.77
CA ILE A 39 24.43 26.24 23.67
C ILE A 39 24.33 25.69 25.10
N ILE A 40 25.40 25.83 25.88
CA ILE A 40 25.43 25.52 27.31
C ILE A 40 25.60 26.84 28.04
N PHE A 41 24.60 27.24 28.83
CA PHE A 41 24.65 28.47 29.62
C PHE A 41 25.44 28.24 30.90
N ALA A 42 26.00 29.31 31.47
CA ALA A 42 26.72 29.27 32.74
C ALA A 42 25.86 28.73 33.91
N SER A 43 24.53 28.84 33.81
CA SER A 43 23.58 28.26 34.78
C SER A 43 23.42 26.74 34.68
N GLY A 44 24.11 26.06 33.75
CA GLY A 44 23.94 24.65 33.46
C GLY A 44 22.74 24.34 32.55
N ARG A 45 21.89 25.33 32.24
CA ARG A 45 20.82 25.18 31.24
C ARG A 45 21.43 24.91 29.87
N THR A 46 20.90 23.93 29.14
CA THR A 46 21.31 23.68 27.75
C THR A 46 20.17 24.01 26.81
N GLN A 47 20.50 24.63 25.67
CA GLN A 47 19.55 24.94 24.61
C GLN A 47 20.07 24.35 23.31
N LEU A 48 19.32 23.39 22.77
CA LEU A 48 19.59 22.83 21.45
C LEU A 48 19.16 23.85 20.40
N ILE A 49 20.04 24.19 19.46
CA ILE A 49 19.80 25.21 18.43
C ILE A 49 19.64 24.57 17.05
N SER A 50 20.34 23.46 16.79
CA SER A 50 20.17 22.66 15.58
C SER A 50 19.00 21.71 15.78
N GLU A 51 17.80 22.27 15.72
CA GLU A 51 16.67 21.52 15.21
C GLU A 51 16.74 21.62 13.68
N LYS A 52 17.46 20.69 13.05
CA LYS A 52 16.83 20.13 11.85
C LYS A 52 15.43 19.73 12.31
N ALA A 53 14.40 20.15 11.61
CA ALA A 53 13.03 19.73 11.84
C ALA A 53 12.91 18.21 11.57
N THR A 54 13.57 17.38 12.37
CA THR A 54 13.02 16.12 12.79
C THR A 54 11.76 16.50 13.51
N LYS A 55 10.63 16.32 12.82
CA LYS A 55 9.32 16.20 13.44
C LYS A 55 9.50 15.19 14.57
N GLN A 56 9.81 15.68 15.77
CA GLN A 56 9.69 14.89 16.97
C GLN A 56 8.21 14.59 17.04
N ASN A 57 7.89 13.36 16.65
CA ASN A 57 6.63 12.73 16.90
C ASN A 57 6.49 12.69 18.43
N THR A 58 6.05 13.80 19.01
CA THR A 58 5.19 13.76 20.19
C THR A 58 3.98 12.98 19.71
N GLN A 59 4.13 11.65 19.74
CA GLN A 59 3.07 10.69 19.57
C GLN A 59 2.22 10.86 20.81
N SER A 60 1.44 11.94 20.77
CA SER A 60 0.46 12.29 21.77
C SER A 60 -0.44 11.08 21.90
N THR A 61 -0.55 10.57 23.12
CA THR A 61 -1.44 9.47 23.47
C THR A 61 -2.88 9.74 23.03
N SER A 62 -3.26 11.02 22.82
CA SER A 62 -4.49 11.44 22.17
C SER A 62 -4.66 10.89 20.75
N ASN A 63 -3.58 10.83 19.96
CA ASN A 63 -3.63 10.33 18.59
C ASN A 63 -3.80 8.82 18.54
N LEU A 64 -3.30 8.07 19.53
CA LEU A 64 -3.49 6.62 19.60
C LEU A 64 -4.95 6.27 19.90
N VAL A 65 -5.60 7.00 20.82
CA VAL A 65 -7.02 6.81 21.14
C VAL A 65 -7.91 7.07 19.93
N ILE A 66 -7.62 8.10 19.13
CA ILE A 66 -8.41 8.48 17.94
C ILE A 66 -8.30 7.44 16.80
N ARG A 67 -7.20 6.68 16.77
CA ARG A 67 -6.90 5.67 15.74
C ARG A 67 -7.49 4.31 16.05
N LYS A 68 -7.78 4.03 17.33
CA LYS A 68 -8.24 2.71 17.76
C LYS A 68 -9.49 2.27 16.99
N GLY A 69 -9.48 1.01 16.55
CA GLY A 69 -10.57 0.40 15.79
C GLY A 69 -10.66 0.86 14.34
N LYS A 70 -9.79 1.77 13.87
CA LYS A 70 -9.80 2.26 12.49
C LYS A 70 -8.85 1.50 11.60
N MET A 71 -9.29 1.27 10.36
CA MET A 71 -8.51 0.57 9.35
C MET A 71 -8.52 1.32 8.02
N ALA A 72 -7.36 1.34 7.35
CA ALA A 72 -7.26 1.79 5.97
C ALA A 72 -6.84 0.64 5.06
N VAL A 73 -7.53 0.50 3.94
CA VAL A 73 -7.13 -0.39 2.85
C VAL A 73 -6.36 0.42 1.83
N LEU A 74 -5.11 0.06 1.55
CA LEU A 74 -4.31 0.71 0.52
C LEU A 74 -4.73 0.21 -0.88
N PRO A 75 -4.48 1.01 -1.94
CA PRO A 75 -4.60 0.52 -3.32
C PRO A 75 -3.78 -0.75 -3.52
N PHE A 76 -4.37 -1.76 -4.16
CA PHE A 76 -3.68 -3.03 -4.38
C PHE A 76 -2.62 -2.87 -5.48
N LYS A 77 -1.46 -3.50 -5.27
CA LYS A 77 -0.42 -3.62 -6.30
C LYS A 77 -0.84 -4.68 -7.30
N VAL A 78 -1.08 -4.29 -8.55
CA VAL A 78 -1.43 -5.24 -9.62
C VAL A 78 -0.18 -5.63 -10.40
N ILE A 79 0.13 -6.92 -10.42
CA ILE A 79 1.26 -7.50 -11.15
C ILE A 79 0.69 -8.32 -12.31
N THR A 80 1.02 -7.94 -13.53
CA THR A 80 0.48 -8.59 -14.74
C THR A 80 1.43 -8.49 -15.92
N ASN A 81 1.39 -9.50 -16.78
CA ASN A 81 2.07 -9.54 -18.08
C ASN A 81 1.24 -8.88 -19.22
N MET A 82 0.02 -8.41 -18.93
CA MET A 82 -0.85 -7.79 -19.91
C MET A 82 -0.62 -6.27 -19.97
N ALA A 83 -0.10 -5.78 -21.09
CA ALA A 83 0.22 -4.35 -21.26
C ALA A 83 -1.03 -3.45 -21.39
N SER A 84 -2.16 -4.00 -21.86
CA SER A 84 -3.43 -3.28 -22.03
C SER A 84 -4.20 -3.06 -20.73
N VAL A 85 -3.72 -3.62 -19.62
CA VAL A 85 -4.42 -3.58 -18.35
C VAL A 85 -3.99 -2.35 -17.54
N ASP A 86 -4.97 -1.52 -17.18
CA ASP A 86 -4.76 -0.42 -16.24
C ASP A 86 -4.63 -0.97 -14.82
N LYS A 87 -3.37 -1.14 -14.39
CA LYS A 87 -2.98 -1.66 -13.09
C LYS A 87 -3.53 -0.82 -11.94
N GLU A 88 -3.56 0.51 -12.10
CA GLU A 88 -4.02 1.40 -11.05
C GLU A 88 -5.54 1.39 -10.91
N ALA A 89 -6.28 1.40 -12.03
CA ALA A 89 -7.73 1.31 -12.01
C ALA A 89 -8.19 0.02 -11.32
N ILE A 90 -7.59 -1.12 -11.68
CA ILE A 90 -7.90 -2.41 -11.05
C ILE A 90 -7.48 -2.40 -9.58
N GLY A 91 -6.30 -1.87 -9.23
CA GLY A 91 -5.85 -1.77 -7.85
C GLY A 91 -6.81 -0.97 -6.96
N ARG A 92 -7.36 0.14 -7.49
CA ARG A 92 -8.39 0.96 -6.81
C ARG A 92 -9.75 0.27 -6.74
N GLN A 93 -10.12 -0.50 -7.76
CA GLN A 93 -11.33 -1.29 -7.74
C GLN A 93 -11.25 -2.38 -6.66
N ILE A 94 -10.16 -3.14 -6.64
CA ILE A 94 -9.91 -4.17 -5.62
C ILE A 94 -9.90 -3.56 -4.22
N GLN A 95 -9.28 -2.40 -4.03
CA GLN A 95 -9.32 -1.66 -2.76
C GLN A 95 -10.76 -1.34 -2.31
N THR A 96 -11.60 -0.90 -3.24
CA THR A 96 -13.01 -0.59 -2.98
C THR A 96 -13.79 -1.85 -2.58
N ASP A 97 -13.63 -2.93 -3.32
CA ASP A 97 -14.31 -4.20 -3.05
C ASP A 97 -13.84 -4.84 -1.74
N CYS A 98 -12.55 -4.75 -1.45
CA CYS A 98 -11.95 -5.17 -0.19
C CYS A 98 -12.55 -4.37 0.97
N THR A 99 -12.61 -3.04 0.86
CA THR A 99 -13.18 -2.16 1.89
C THR A 99 -14.65 -2.49 2.16
N ASN A 100 -15.45 -2.66 1.12
CA ASN A 100 -16.85 -3.05 1.25
C ASN A 100 -17.02 -4.43 1.89
N THR A 101 -16.12 -5.36 1.57
CA THR A 101 -16.13 -6.71 2.13
C THR A 101 -15.74 -6.70 3.61
N ILE A 102 -14.74 -5.91 4.02
CA ILE A 102 -14.38 -5.75 5.45
C ILE A 102 -15.54 -5.14 6.22
N LYS A 103 -16.16 -4.06 5.72
CA LYS A 103 -17.32 -3.44 6.37
C LYS A 103 -18.46 -4.44 6.60
N LYS A 104 -18.65 -5.38 5.66
CA LYS A 104 -19.70 -6.41 5.75
C LYS A 104 -19.35 -7.55 6.69
N GLU A 105 -18.10 -8.01 6.69
CA GLU A 105 -17.69 -9.24 7.41
C GLU A 105 -17.07 -8.95 8.79
N SER A 106 -16.72 -7.69 9.06
CA SER A 106 -16.00 -7.23 10.24
C SER A 106 -16.57 -5.89 10.75
N PRO A 107 -17.83 -5.87 11.23
CA PRO A 107 -18.52 -4.64 11.62
C PRO A 107 -17.91 -3.93 12.84
N MET A 108 -17.03 -4.61 13.59
CA MET A 108 -16.33 -4.03 14.74
C MET A 108 -15.21 -3.05 14.34
N ILE A 109 -14.80 -3.05 13.06
CA ILE A 109 -13.73 -2.18 12.55
C ILE A 109 -14.32 -1.05 11.71
N GLU A 110 -13.92 0.17 12.02
CA GLU A 110 -14.24 1.35 11.24
C GLU A 110 -13.26 1.47 10.06
N VAL A 111 -13.70 1.08 8.87
CA VAL A 111 -12.87 1.19 7.67
C VAL A 111 -13.04 2.56 7.01
N ILE A 112 -11.94 3.30 6.88
CA ILE A 112 -11.90 4.60 6.21
C ILE A 112 -12.28 4.44 4.73
N ASP A 113 -12.98 5.44 4.18
CA ASP A 113 -13.33 5.47 2.76
C ASP A 113 -12.08 5.45 1.86
N PRO A 114 -12.04 4.58 0.82
CA PRO A 114 -10.92 4.52 -0.13
C PRO A 114 -10.58 5.87 -0.78
N ARG A 115 -11.56 6.75 -1.00
CA ARG A 115 -11.34 8.09 -1.55
C ARG A 115 -10.51 8.96 -0.61
N ILE A 116 -10.79 8.91 0.70
CA ILE A 116 -10.04 9.65 1.72
C ILE A 116 -8.61 9.11 1.81
N VAL A 117 -8.46 7.78 1.78
CA VAL A 117 -7.13 7.14 1.76
C VAL A 117 -6.35 7.61 0.53
N ASN A 118 -6.92 7.50 -0.66
CA ASN A 118 -6.25 7.83 -1.92
C ASN A 118 -5.91 9.34 -2.00
N ALA A 119 -6.81 10.21 -1.55
CA ALA A 119 -6.55 11.65 -1.46
C ALA A 119 -5.41 11.97 -0.47
N THR A 120 -5.38 11.27 0.67
CA THR A 120 -4.32 11.46 1.69
C THR A 120 -2.97 10.97 1.17
N LEU A 121 -2.94 9.83 0.48
CA LEU A 121 -1.72 9.31 -0.15
C LEU A 121 -1.20 10.27 -1.24
N ALA A 122 -2.09 10.74 -2.13
CA ALA A 122 -1.74 11.70 -3.17
C ALA A 122 -1.22 13.02 -2.59
N LYS A 123 -1.85 13.55 -1.54
CA LYS A 123 -1.40 14.77 -0.85
C LYS A 123 0.00 14.65 -0.26
N ASN A 124 0.40 13.43 0.14
CA ASN A 124 1.73 13.15 0.68
C ASN A 124 2.72 12.64 -0.37
N ASN A 125 2.37 12.67 -1.66
CA ASN A 125 3.18 12.14 -2.77
C ASN A 125 3.56 10.65 -2.59
N ILE A 126 2.64 9.86 -2.04
CA ILE A 126 2.82 8.41 -1.84
C ILE A 126 2.08 7.66 -2.94
N SER A 127 2.81 6.87 -3.71
CA SER A 127 2.32 5.99 -4.78
C SER A 127 2.37 4.52 -4.36
N VAL A 128 1.66 3.66 -5.12
CA VAL A 128 1.56 2.22 -4.83
C VAL A 128 2.94 1.53 -4.82
N ASN A 129 3.88 2.01 -5.62
CA ASN A 129 5.23 1.46 -5.69
C ASN A 129 6.06 1.77 -4.44
N GLN A 130 5.74 2.84 -3.71
CA GLN A 130 6.48 3.27 -2.53
C GLN A 130 6.06 2.50 -1.27
N PHE A 131 4.94 1.77 -1.31
CA PHE A 131 4.46 0.99 -0.16
C PHE A 131 5.47 -0.06 0.33
N GLU A 132 6.30 -0.61 -0.56
CA GLU A 132 7.34 -1.58 -0.21
C GLU A 132 8.55 -0.92 0.48
N THR A 133 8.71 0.40 0.33
CA THR A 133 9.84 1.16 0.86
C THR A 133 9.49 2.00 2.09
N MET A 134 8.20 2.09 2.44
CA MET A 134 7.72 2.84 3.60
C MET A 134 7.42 1.90 4.76
N LEU A 135 7.66 2.38 5.98
CA LEU A 135 7.31 1.63 7.17
C LEU A 135 5.78 1.63 7.37
N PRO A 136 5.16 0.47 7.67
CA PRO A 136 3.71 0.41 7.91
C PRO A 136 3.22 1.34 9.03
N ASN A 137 4.04 1.56 10.07
CA ASN A 137 3.75 2.50 11.15
C ASN A 137 3.61 3.95 10.63
N GLU A 138 4.50 4.40 9.74
CA GLU A 138 4.45 5.74 9.17
C GLU A 138 3.18 5.95 8.33
N LEU A 139 2.78 4.92 7.57
CA LEU A 139 1.53 4.92 6.82
C LEU A 139 0.31 4.95 7.75
N ALA A 140 0.31 4.17 8.84
CA ALA A 140 -0.74 4.18 9.83
C ALA A 140 -0.90 5.57 10.49
N ILE A 141 0.23 6.22 10.83
CA ILE A 141 0.26 7.59 11.36
C ILE A 141 -0.31 8.58 10.34
N THR A 142 0.13 8.49 9.08
CA THR A 142 -0.26 9.43 8.01
C THR A 142 -1.74 9.32 7.67
N LEU A 143 -2.29 8.11 7.71
CA LEU A 143 -3.70 7.83 7.43
C LEU A 143 -4.60 7.96 8.66
N GLY A 144 -4.03 8.07 9.87
CA GLY A 144 -4.81 8.18 11.10
C GLY A 144 -5.57 6.90 11.46
N VAL A 145 -4.95 5.73 11.26
CA VAL A 145 -5.55 4.41 11.52
C VAL A 145 -4.72 3.57 12.47
N GLU A 146 -5.34 2.57 13.10
CA GLU A 146 -4.65 1.54 13.90
C GLU A 146 -4.15 0.40 13.01
N HIS A 147 -4.88 0.07 11.94
CA HIS A 147 -4.52 -1.03 11.04
C HIS A 147 -4.42 -0.57 9.59
N VAL A 148 -3.39 -1.06 8.89
CA VAL A 148 -3.20 -0.81 7.45
C VAL A 148 -3.19 -2.15 6.73
N VAL A 149 -4.01 -2.26 5.69
CA VAL A 149 -4.09 -3.44 4.82
C VAL A 149 -3.29 -3.18 3.55
N PHE A 150 -2.30 -4.02 3.32
CA PHE A 150 -1.56 -4.12 2.07
C PHE A 150 -2.10 -5.31 1.28
N GLY A 151 -2.08 -5.18 -0.04
CA GLY A 151 -2.45 -6.28 -0.89
C GLY A 151 -1.83 -6.20 -2.27
N SER A 152 -1.57 -7.38 -2.83
CA SER A 152 -1.18 -7.53 -4.22
C SER A 152 -2.12 -8.46 -4.95
N TYR A 153 -2.31 -8.19 -6.24
CA TYR A 153 -3.01 -9.08 -7.15
C TYR A 153 -2.11 -9.41 -8.33
N ASP A 154 -1.62 -10.65 -8.32
CA ASP A 154 -0.86 -11.22 -9.43
C ASP A 154 -1.87 -11.84 -10.39
N VAL A 155 -1.88 -11.40 -11.64
CA VAL A 155 -2.74 -11.95 -12.69
C VAL A 155 -1.97 -12.03 -14.00
N GLU A 156 -1.77 -13.25 -14.49
CA GLU A 156 -1.00 -13.52 -15.70
C GLU A 156 -1.88 -14.24 -16.71
N ASN A 157 -1.84 -13.78 -17.96
CA ASN A 157 -2.39 -14.55 -19.08
C ASN A 157 -1.40 -15.68 -19.40
N THR A 158 -1.84 -16.93 -19.26
CA THR A 158 -1.04 -18.15 -19.48
C THR A 158 -1.29 -18.80 -20.84
N GLY A 159 -2.17 -18.20 -21.66
CA GLY A 159 -2.43 -18.62 -23.03
C GLY A 159 -3.89 -18.45 -23.44
N THR A 160 -4.14 -18.64 -24.74
CA THR A 160 -5.48 -18.58 -25.32
C THR A 160 -5.85 -19.96 -25.86
N ARG A 161 -6.95 -20.54 -25.36
CA ARG A 161 -7.50 -21.80 -25.87
C ARG A 161 -8.67 -21.50 -26.80
N THR A 162 -8.47 -21.75 -28.08
CA THR A 162 -9.54 -21.68 -29.07
C THR A 162 -10.08 -23.09 -29.31
N SER A 163 -11.33 -23.33 -28.96
CA SER A 163 -12.03 -24.58 -29.26
C SER A 163 -13.02 -24.32 -30.39
N GLY A 164 -12.73 -24.88 -31.57
CA GLY A 164 -13.60 -24.84 -32.74
C GLY A 164 -14.06 -26.24 -33.10
N SER A 165 -15.34 -26.39 -33.46
CA SER A 165 -15.88 -27.65 -33.99
C SER A 165 -16.07 -27.51 -35.51
N THR A 166 -15.45 -28.38 -36.30
CA THR A 166 -15.52 -28.36 -37.78
C THR A 166 -16.28 -29.58 -38.30
N VAL A 167 -17.23 -29.37 -39.22
CA VAL A 167 -17.98 -30.44 -39.91
C VAL A 167 -17.30 -30.79 -41.22
N THR A 168 -17.04 -32.08 -41.46
CA THR A 168 -16.60 -32.58 -42.76
C THR A 168 -17.65 -33.51 -43.35
N THR A 169 -18.07 -33.22 -44.59
CA THR A 169 -18.97 -34.10 -45.36
C THR A 169 -18.10 -35.07 -46.16
N TYR A 170 -18.23 -36.37 -45.91
CA TYR A 170 -17.52 -37.39 -46.70
C TYR A 170 -18.48 -38.16 -47.61
N LYS A 171 -18.06 -38.37 -48.86
CA LYS A 171 -18.70 -39.29 -49.80
C LYS A 171 -17.82 -40.53 -49.89
N SER A 172 -18.17 -41.62 -49.20
CA SER A 172 -17.53 -42.90 -49.48
C SER A 172 -18.22 -43.54 -50.69
N LYS A 173 -17.44 -43.81 -51.75
CA LYS A 173 -17.86 -44.68 -52.85
C LYS A 173 -17.28 -46.06 -52.58
N LYS A 174 -18.00 -46.90 -51.85
CA LYS A 174 -17.77 -48.34 -51.83
C LYS A 174 -19.11 -49.06 -52.02
N ASP A 175 -19.05 -50.14 -52.78
CA ASP A 175 -20.11 -50.81 -53.54
C ASP A 175 -21.55 -50.84 -52.98
N ARG A 176 -22.48 -50.71 -53.93
CA ARG A 176 -23.91 -51.09 -53.93
C ARG A 176 -24.88 -50.51 -52.87
N SER A 177 -24.49 -49.57 -52.02
CA SER A 177 -25.44 -48.82 -51.18
C SER A 177 -25.04 -47.35 -51.06
N LYS A 178 -25.72 -46.45 -51.79
CA LYS A 178 -25.55 -44.99 -51.66
C LYS A 178 -26.13 -44.51 -50.31
N ARG A 179 -25.31 -44.47 -49.26
CA ARG A 179 -25.66 -43.75 -48.02
C ARG A 179 -25.10 -42.33 -48.08
N LYS A 180 -25.97 -41.33 -48.18
CA LYS A 180 -25.65 -39.91 -47.95
C LYS A 180 -26.04 -39.57 -46.51
N GLY A 181 -25.06 -39.17 -45.69
CA GLY A 181 -25.31 -38.60 -44.37
C GLY A 181 -24.93 -37.12 -44.38
N THR A 182 -25.83 -36.26 -43.92
CA THR A 182 -25.54 -34.86 -43.62
C THR A 182 -25.38 -34.75 -42.11
N ALA A 183 -24.18 -34.42 -41.63
CA ALA A 183 -23.99 -33.98 -40.25
C ALA A 183 -24.16 -32.46 -40.22
N ILE A 184 -25.18 -31.95 -39.54
CA ILE A 184 -25.37 -30.52 -39.34
C ILE A 184 -24.59 -30.14 -38.08
N SER A 185 -23.64 -29.21 -38.18
CA SER A 185 -23.15 -28.50 -37.00
C SER A 185 -22.91 -27.02 -37.33
N SER A 186 -23.45 -26.17 -36.48
CA SER A 186 -23.23 -24.74 -36.44
C SER A 186 -21.83 -24.47 -35.88
N GLY A 187 -21.01 -23.75 -36.64
CA GLY A 187 -19.66 -23.36 -36.21
C GLY A 187 -19.72 -22.27 -35.13
N SER A 188 -19.80 -22.67 -33.86
CA SER A 188 -19.49 -21.80 -32.73
C SER A 188 -18.02 -22.01 -32.35
N SER A 189 -17.18 -21.02 -32.60
CA SER A 189 -15.83 -20.98 -32.05
C SER A 189 -15.89 -20.30 -30.69
N SER A 190 -15.41 -20.97 -29.64
CA SER A 190 -15.23 -20.35 -28.32
C SER A 190 -13.74 -20.18 -28.08
N THR A 191 -13.32 -18.93 -27.97
CA THR A 191 -11.97 -18.56 -27.56
C THR A 191 -12.01 -18.21 -26.08
N SER A 192 -11.24 -18.93 -25.26
CA SER A 192 -11.14 -18.68 -23.83
C SER A 192 -9.68 -18.46 -23.45
N ASP A 193 -9.39 -17.29 -22.88
CA ASP A 193 -8.09 -17.01 -22.28
C ASP A 193 -7.96 -17.74 -20.94
N THR A 194 -6.80 -18.34 -20.71
CA THR A 194 -6.44 -18.97 -19.44
C THR A 194 -5.59 -18.02 -18.63
N TYR A 195 -5.94 -17.84 -17.36
CA TYR A 195 -5.20 -16.99 -16.43
C TYR A 195 -4.62 -17.84 -15.29
N ASP A 196 -3.50 -17.41 -14.73
CA ASP A 196 -3.11 -17.76 -13.35
C ASP A 196 -3.22 -16.50 -12.50
N SER A 197 -3.68 -16.65 -11.26
CA SER A 197 -3.83 -15.50 -10.37
C SER A 197 -3.59 -15.85 -8.92
N LYS A 198 -3.13 -14.86 -8.15
CA LYS A 198 -2.81 -14.99 -6.74
C LYS A 198 -3.07 -13.66 -6.04
N ILE A 199 -3.71 -13.72 -4.88
CA ILE A 199 -3.95 -12.55 -4.04
C ILE A 199 -3.15 -12.72 -2.77
N THR A 200 -2.40 -11.69 -2.42
CA THR A 200 -1.71 -11.60 -1.13
C THR A 200 -2.34 -10.46 -0.34
N MET A 201 -2.56 -10.70 0.96
CA MET A 201 -3.10 -9.72 1.88
C MET A 201 -2.27 -9.73 3.17
N ASP A 202 -1.74 -8.57 3.51
CA ASP A 202 -0.96 -8.34 4.72
C ASP A 202 -1.60 -7.23 5.54
N ILE A 203 -1.65 -7.42 6.86
CA ILE A 203 -2.24 -6.44 7.77
C ILE A 203 -1.22 -6.13 8.84
N TYR A 204 -0.95 -4.84 8.99
CA TYR A 204 -0.02 -4.32 9.98
C TYR A 204 -0.77 -3.46 10.99
N ASN A 205 -0.30 -3.50 12.23
CA ASN A 205 -0.73 -2.56 13.25
C ASN A 205 0.09 -1.25 13.18
N ASP A 206 -0.35 -0.26 13.95
CA ASP A 206 0.31 1.04 14.12
C ASP A 206 1.73 0.94 14.70
N LYS A 207 2.09 -0.18 15.33
CA LYS A 207 3.46 -0.47 15.78
C LYS A 207 4.35 -1.04 14.68
N GLY A 208 3.80 -1.31 13.50
CA GLY A 208 4.50 -1.93 12.37
C GLY A 208 4.64 -3.45 12.46
N SER A 209 3.99 -4.11 13.43
CA SER A 209 3.95 -5.57 13.52
C SER A 209 2.91 -6.13 12.55
N ASN A 210 3.28 -7.20 11.83
CA ASN A 210 2.37 -7.94 10.99
C ASN A 210 1.47 -8.82 11.88
N ILE A 211 0.14 -8.65 11.75
CA ILE A 211 -0.87 -9.41 12.50
C ILE A 211 -1.63 -10.41 11.61
N TYR A 212 -1.41 -10.37 10.30
CA TYR A 212 -2.01 -11.26 9.33
C TYR A 212 -1.24 -11.19 8.01
N SER A 213 -0.81 -12.33 7.49
CA SER A 213 -0.14 -12.43 6.19
C SER A 213 -0.57 -13.73 5.53
N VAL A 214 -1.36 -13.63 4.46
CA VAL A 214 -1.86 -14.81 3.75
C VAL A 214 -1.86 -14.54 2.24
N SER A 215 -1.39 -15.52 1.48
CA SER A 215 -1.50 -15.56 0.03
C SER A 215 -2.40 -16.72 -0.40
N ARG A 216 -3.29 -16.48 -1.38
CA ARG A 216 -4.22 -17.49 -1.87
C ARG A 216 -4.52 -17.32 -3.36
N LYS A 217 -4.56 -18.45 -4.07
CA LYS A 217 -5.09 -18.53 -5.44
C LYS A 217 -6.62 -18.56 -5.43
N PRO A 218 -7.30 -17.74 -6.24
CA PRO A 218 -8.74 -17.83 -6.40
C PRO A 218 -9.14 -19.17 -7.03
N PHE A 219 -10.35 -19.62 -6.71
CA PHE A 219 -10.89 -20.86 -7.26
C PHE A 219 -11.02 -20.81 -8.79
N MET A 220 -11.31 -19.62 -9.33
CA MET A 220 -11.25 -19.33 -10.76
C MET A 220 -10.27 -18.19 -10.99
N ALA A 221 -9.40 -18.33 -11.98
CA ALA A 221 -8.48 -17.29 -12.39
C ALA A 221 -9.12 -16.39 -13.46
N GLY A 222 -8.84 -15.09 -13.39
CA GLY A 222 -9.35 -14.10 -14.34
C GLY A 222 -9.35 -12.70 -13.74
N LEU A 223 -9.42 -11.66 -14.58
CA LEU A 223 -9.27 -10.27 -14.16
C LEU A 223 -10.25 -9.84 -13.05
N ASP A 224 -11.47 -10.39 -13.06
CA ASP A 224 -12.58 -10.07 -12.15
C ASP A 224 -12.81 -11.12 -11.04
N LYS A 225 -12.05 -12.23 -11.03
CA LYS A 225 -12.33 -13.41 -10.18
C LYS A 225 -11.77 -13.33 -8.76
N TYR A 226 -11.25 -12.18 -8.35
CA TYR A 226 -10.63 -11.96 -7.03
C TYR A 226 -11.62 -11.92 -5.85
N HIS A 227 -12.88 -11.56 -6.10
CA HIS A 227 -13.89 -11.28 -5.06
C HIS A 227 -14.06 -12.40 -4.03
N SER A 228 -14.15 -13.66 -4.50
CA SER A 228 -14.35 -14.82 -3.64
C SER A 228 -13.18 -15.06 -2.68
N THR A 229 -11.97 -14.80 -3.14
CA THR A 229 -10.74 -14.93 -2.36
C THR A 229 -10.62 -13.82 -1.34
N ILE A 230 -10.88 -12.56 -1.73
CA ILE A 230 -10.87 -11.43 -0.79
C ILE A 230 -11.84 -11.69 0.36
N LYS A 231 -13.07 -12.10 0.04
CA LYS A 231 -14.05 -12.49 1.06
C LYS A 231 -13.56 -13.61 1.96
N TYR A 232 -12.89 -14.61 1.40
CA TYR A 232 -12.34 -15.69 2.21
C TYR A 232 -11.21 -15.23 3.15
N LEU A 233 -10.28 -14.41 2.64
CA LEU A 233 -9.16 -13.89 3.41
C LEU A 233 -9.69 -13.04 4.58
N ILE A 234 -10.58 -12.10 4.30
CA ILE A 234 -11.18 -11.20 5.31
C ILE A 234 -11.93 -12.01 6.38
N LYS A 235 -12.73 -13.01 6.01
CA LYS A 235 -13.44 -13.86 6.98
C LYS A 235 -12.52 -14.53 8.00
N ARG A 236 -11.26 -14.78 7.65
CA ARG A 236 -10.28 -15.46 8.49
C ARG A 236 -9.20 -14.53 9.03
N ALA A 237 -9.25 -13.25 8.69
CA ALA A 237 -8.42 -12.22 9.30
C ALA A 237 -8.73 -12.12 10.81
N PRO A 238 -7.86 -11.50 11.63
CA PRO A 238 -8.04 -11.39 13.08
C PRO A 238 -9.39 -10.80 13.52
N PHE A 239 -10.01 -10.03 12.64
CA PHE A 239 -11.29 -9.34 12.84
C PHE A 239 -12.43 -9.93 12.02
N GLY A 240 -12.20 -11.04 11.34
CA GLY A 240 -13.17 -11.71 10.49
C GLY A 240 -14.16 -12.57 11.28
N SER A 241 -15.35 -12.75 10.73
CA SER A 241 -16.42 -13.58 11.32
C SER A 241 -16.06 -15.06 11.54
N LYS A 242 -14.97 -15.55 10.95
CA LYS A 242 -14.46 -16.93 11.10
C LYS A 242 -13.03 -16.96 11.64
N HIS A 243 -12.61 -15.92 12.36
CA HIS A 243 -11.40 -15.99 13.15
C HIS A 243 -11.59 -17.08 14.23
N LYS A 244 -10.71 -18.07 14.25
CA LYS A 244 -10.70 -19.19 15.19
C LYS A 244 -9.31 -19.28 15.81
#